data_AF-A0A8S9ZRF6-F1
#
_entry.id   AF-A0A8S9ZRF6-F1
#
_cell.length_a   1.000
_cell.length_b   1.000
_cell.length_c   1.000
_cell.angle_alpha   90.00
_cell.angle_beta   90.00
_cell.angle_gamma   90.00
#
_symmetry.space_group_name_H-M   'P 1'
#
loop_
_entity.id
_entity.type
_entity.pdbx_description
1 polymer ?
#
loop_
_entity_poly.entity_id
_entity_poly.type
_entity_poly.pdbx_seq_one_letter_code
_entity_poly.pdbx_strand_id
1 'polypeptide(L)'
;KSKTTRNSTTNSLDDKTTEQQTNEDNEDFDFKINTLGFSQNDLSVEVEFNEVSIYGEKKIIYKGIEINTNFSYNFKMTEDIDMNTIE
;
A
#
# COMPACT_ATOMS: atom_id res chain seq x y z
N LYS A 1 32.36 26.96 -8.75
CA LYS A 1 31.77 25.71 -8.21
C LYS A 1 30.46 26.08 -7.50
N SER A 2 29.34 26.12 -8.22
CA SER A 2 28.03 26.46 -7.64
C SER A 2 27.43 25.24 -6.97
N LYS A 3 27.19 25.31 -5.65
CA LYS A 3 26.45 24.31 -4.89
C LYS A 3 24.97 24.65 -5.01
N THR A 4 24.23 23.83 -5.74
CA THR A 4 22.75 23.87 -5.74
C THR A 4 22.28 23.03 -4.57
N THR A 5 21.78 23.68 -3.53
CA THR A 5 21.09 23.02 -2.41
C THR A 5 19.68 22.66 -2.87
N ARG A 6 19.37 21.36 -2.93
CA ARG A 6 18.00 20.87 -3.16
C ARG A 6 17.31 20.81 -1.79
N ASN A 7 16.35 21.69 -1.57
CA ASN A 7 15.43 21.57 -0.44
C ASN A 7 14.35 20.56 -0.84
N SER A 8 14.46 19.34 -0.34
CA SER A 8 13.39 18.35 -0.43
C SER A 8 12.43 18.59 0.74
N THR A 9 11.32 19.26 0.49
CA THR A 9 10.21 19.33 1.43
C THR A 9 9.36 18.08 1.25
N THR A 10 9.54 17.09 2.12
CA THR A 10 8.57 15.99 2.25
C THR A 10 7.40 16.52 3.06
N ASN A 11 6.27 16.80 2.42
CA ASN A 11 5.00 16.92 3.14
C ASN A 11 4.64 15.52 3.65
N SER A 12 4.91 15.24 4.93
CA SER A 12 4.28 14.12 5.63
C SER A 12 2.81 14.50 5.80
N LEU A 13 1.94 13.88 5.01
CA LEU A 13 0.51 13.85 5.30
C LEU A 13 0.31 12.58 6.13
N ASP A 14 0.41 12.76 7.44
CA ASP A 14 0.13 11.77 8.45
C ASP A 14 -1.39 11.50 8.46
N ASP A 15 -1.83 10.40 7.84
CA ASP A 15 -2.90 9.52 8.37
C ASP A 15 -3.02 8.21 7.55
N LYS A 16 -1.91 7.47 7.40
CA LYS A 16 -1.95 6.09 6.90
C LYS A 16 -2.14 5.16 8.09
N THR A 17 -3.38 5.00 8.54
CA THR A 17 -3.71 3.99 9.55
C THR A 17 -3.66 2.61 8.89
N THR A 18 -2.57 1.89 9.13
CA THR A 18 -2.49 0.45 8.87
C THR A 18 -2.85 -0.25 10.17
N GLU A 19 -4.02 -0.87 10.24
CA GLU A 19 -4.42 -1.67 11.39
C GLU A 19 -4.15 -3.14 11.10
N GLN A 20 -3.20 -3.71 11.84
CA GLN A 20 -2.97 -5.15 11.90
C GLN A 20 -3.71 -5.66 13.13
N GLN A 21 -4.73 -6.48 12.91
CA GLN A 21 -5.50 -7.09 14.00
C GLN A 21 -5.34 -8.60 13.93
N THR A 22 -4.66 -9.16 14.93
CA THR A 22 -4.61 -10.60 15.15
C THR A 22 -5.81 -10.96 16.03
N ASN A 23 -6.76 -11.74 15.51
CA ASN A 23 -7.83 -12.27 16.34
C ASN A 23 -7.31 -13.54 17.01
N GLU A 24 -7.12 -13.56 18.34
CA GLU A 24 -6.57 -14.74 19.04
C GLU A 24 -7.53 -15.96 19.05
N ASP A 25 -8.79 -15.77 18.66
CA ASP A 25 -9.83 -16.80 18.67
C ASP A 25 -10.04 -17.50 17.31
N ASN A 26 -9.48 -16.95 16.22
CA ASN A 26 -9.47 -17.54 14.88
C ASN A 26 -8.03 -17.50 14.36
N GLU A 27 -7.50 -18.58 13.79
CA GLU A 27 -6.16 -18.61 13.17
C GLU A 27 -6.05 -17.74 11.89
N ASP A 28 -6.87 -16.69 11.79
CA ASP A 28 -6.99 -15.79 10.65
C ASP A 28 -6.18 -14.51 10.87
N PHE A 29 -5.57 -14.03 9.80
CA PHE A 29 -4.74 -12.84 9.81
C PHE A 29 -5.28 -11.78 8.85
N ASP A 30 -5.82 -10.70 9.40
CA ASP A 30 -6.53 -9.67 8.63
C ASP A 30 -5.68 -8.40 8.46
N PHE A 31 -5.62 -7.91 7.22
CA PHE A 31 -5.07 -6.60 6.89
C PHE A 31 -6.15 -5.66 6.36
N LYS A 32 -6.26 -4.46 6.95
CA LYS A 32 -7.15 -3.41 6.47
C LYS A 32 -6.35 -2.19 6.05
N ILE A 33 -6.55 -1.76 4.81
CA ILE A 33 -5.86 -0.62 4.22
C ILE A 33 -6.88 0.35 3.68
N ASN A 34 -6.73 1.61 4.05
CA ASN A 34 -7.50 2.68 3.45
C ASN A 34 -6.79 3.19 2.18
N THR A 35 -7.40 2.95 1.01
CA THR A 35 -6.86 3.30 -0.31
C THR A 35 -7.55 4.52 -0.92
N LEU A 36 -7.96 5.50 -0.09
CA LEU A 36 -8.74 6.69 -0.48
C LEU A 36 -8.45 7.19 -1.91
N GLY A 37 -9.50 7.24 -2.74
CA GLY A 37 -9.42 7.78 -4.10
C GLY A 37 -8.98 6.80 -5.18
N PHE A 38 -8.70 5.54 -4.84
CA PHE A 38 -8.48 4.43 -5.78
C PHE A 38 -9.73 3.56 -5.90
N SER A 39 -10.04 3.13 -7.13
CA SER A 39 -11.06 2.10 -7.38
C SER A 39 -10.42 0.71 -7.34
N GLN A 40 -11.23 -0.35 -7.23
CA GLN A 40 -10.72 -1.72 -7.21
C GLN A 40 -9.90 -2.08 -8.46
N ASN A 41 -10.22 -1.51 -9.62
CA ASN A 41 -9.49 -1.75 -10.87
C ASN A 41 -8.13 -1.04 -10.90
N ASP A 42 -7.91 -0.06 -10.04
CA ASP A 42 -6.63 0.64 -9.89
C ASP A 42 -5.69 -0.10 -8.93
N LEU A 43 -6.15 -1.21 -8.33
CA LEU A 43 -5.44 -1.98 -7.31
C LEU A 43 -4.97 -3.33 -7.84
N SER A 44 -3.79 -3.73 -7.41
CA SER A 44 -3.22 -5.06 -7.62
C SER A 44 -2.78 -5.64 -6.29
N VAL A 45 -3.14 -6.89 -6.04
CA VAL A 45 -2.67 -7.66 -4.89
C VAL A 45 -1.82 -8.79 -5.43
N GLU A 46 -0.63 -8.93 -4.86
CA GLU A 46 0.33 -9.98 -5.19
C GLU A 46 0.73 -10.68 -3.91
N VAL A 47 0.78 -12.01 -3.96
CA VAL A 47 1.20 -12.84 -2.84
C VAL A 47 2.38 -13.67 -3.32
N GLU A 48 3.54 -13.43 -2.73
CA GLU A 48 4.76 -14.17 -3.05
C GLU A 48 5.39 -14.69 -1.75
N PHE A 49 5.49 -16.02 -1.65
CA PHE A 49 5.99 -16.67 -0.44
C PHE A 49 5.28 -16.09 0.80
N ASN A 50 6.04 -15.58 1.77
CA ASN A 50 5.54 -15.00 3.00
C ASN A 50 5.31 -13.49 2.92
N GLU A 51 5.10 -12.93 1.73
CA GLU A 51 4.84 -11.50 1.55
C GLU A 51 3.55 -11.26 0.76
N VAL A 52 2.70 -10.37 1.29
CA VAL A 52 1.57 -9.78 0.56
C VAL A 52 1.94 -8.37 0.18
N SER A 53 1.81 -8.08 -1.10
CA SER A 53 2.09 -6.77 -1.67
C SER A 53 0.82 -6.22 -2.28
N ILE A 54 0.42 -5.02 -1.83
CA ILE A 54 -0.76 -4.32 -2.32
C ILE A 54 -0.31 -3.03 -2.99
N TYR A 55 -0.56 -2.94 -4.28
CA TYR A 55 -0.18 -1.82 -5.13
C TYR A 55 -1.43 -1.09 -5.60
N GLY A 56 -1.34 0.22 -5.71
CA GLY A 56 -2.34 1.01 -6.41
C GLY A 56 -1.65 1.96 -7.37
N GLU A 57 -2.12 2.03 -8.61
CA GLU A 57 -1.66 3.01 -9.59
C GLU A 57 -2.86 3.65 -10.29
N LYS A 58 -2.86 4.98 -10.34
CA LYS A 58 -3.93 5.75 -10.95
C LYS A 58 -3.38 6.96 -11.69
N LYS A 59 -3.93 7.17 -12.88
CA LYS A 59 -3.71 8.37 -13.68
C LYS A 59 -4.95 9.27 -13.67
N ILE A 60 -4.76 10.54 -13.35
CA ILE A 60 -5.81 11.56 -13.31
C ILE A 60 -5.44 12.69 -14.25
N ILE A 61 -6.39 13.13 -15.08
CA ILE A 61 -6.23 14.35 -15.87
C ILE A 61 -7.03 15.47 -15.21
N TYR A 62 -6.34 16.49 -14.70
CA TYR A 62 -6.97 17.65 -14.07
C TYR A 62 -6.53 18.93 -14.76
N LYS A 63 -7.48 19.67 -15.36
CA LYS A 63 -7.22 20.92 -16.11
C LYS A 63 -6.12 20.80 -17.17
N GLY A 64 -6.04 19.66 -17.85
CA GLY A 64 -5.02 19.39 -18.88
C GLY A 64 -3.65 18.99 -18.32
N ILE A 65 -3.51 18.87 -16.99
CA ILE A 65 -2.31 18.34 -16.34
C ILE A 65 -2.55 16.87 -16.03
N GLU A 66 -1.60 16.04 -16.43
CA GLU A 66 -1.54 14.64 -16.05
C GLU A 66 -0.91 14.49 -14.67
N ILE A 67 -1.62 13.81 -13.77
CA ILE A 67 -1.19 13.48 -12.41
C ILE A 67 -1.20 11.97 -12.28
N ASN A 68 -0.04 11.39 -12.02
CA ASN A 68 0.10 9.97 -11.70
C ASN A 68 0.26 9.83 -10.19
N THR A 69 -0.56 8.99 -9.57
CA THR A 69 -0.51 8.69 -8.12
C THR A 69 -0.39 7.19 -7.95
N ASN A 70 0.52 6.76 -7.09
CA ASN A 70 0.69 5.36 -6.75
C ASN A 70 0.95 5.16 -5.26
N PHE A 71 0.73 3.94 -4.80
CA PHE A 71 1.18 3.46 -3.50
C PHE A 71 1.58 1.99 -3.57
N SER A 72 2.37 1.57 -2.59
CA SER A 72 2.71 0.17 -2.34
C SER A 72 2.71 -0.05 -0.82
N TYR A 73 2.06 -1.12 -0.38
CA TYR A 73 2.18 -1.67 0.96
C TYR A 73 2.70 -3.09 0.83
N ASN A 74 3.67 -3.45 1.67
CA ASN A 74 4.22 -4.80 1.73
C ASN A 74 4.08 -5.31 3.15
N PHE A 75 3.51 -6.49 3.28
CA PHE A 75 3.24 -7.14 4.55
C PHE A 75 3.97 -8.45 4.60
N LYS A 76 4.80 -8.61 5.62
CA LYS A 76 5.48 -9.88 5.87
C LYS A 76 4.61 -10.73 6.79
N MET A 77 4.20 -11.89 6.28
CA MET A 77 3.55 -12.94 7.04
C MET A 77 4.57 -13.68 7.91
N THR A 78 4.10 -14.17 9.06
CA THR A 78 4.83 -15.17 9.85
C THR A 78 4.87 -16.50 9.10
N GLU A 79 5.90 -17.32 9.35
CA GLU A 79 6.18 -18.55 8.59
C GLU A 79 5.09 -19.63 8.72
N ASP A 80 4.15 -19.46 9.65
CA ASP A 80 3.09 -20.43 9.96
C ASP A 80 1.80 -20.23 9.14
N ILE A 81 1.74 -19.26 8.21
CA ILE A 81 0.54 -19.01 7.39
C ILE A 81 0.51 -19.93 6.15
N ASP A 82 -0.57 -20.70 5.98
CA ASP A 82 -0.80 -21.50 4.77
C ASP A 82 -1.23 -20.60 3.60
N MET A 83 -0.37 -20.49 2.58
CA MET A 83 -0.63 -19.64 1.41
C MET A 83 -1.80 -20.14 0.55
N ASN A 84 -2.22 -21.40 0.72
CA ASN A 84 -3.35 -21.96 -0.03
C ASN A 84 -4.71 -21.56 0.55
N THR A 85 -4.74 -20.88 1.70
CA THR A 85 -5.98 -20.48 2.39
C THR A 85 -6.24 -18.98 2.30
N ILE A 86 -5.49 -18.25 1.48
CA ILE A 86 -5.69 -16.81 1.27
C ILE A 86 -6.89 -16.60 0.33
N GLU A 87 -7.89 -15.85 0.78
CA GLU A 87 -9.13 -15.53 0.06
C GLU A 87 -9.26 -14.04 -0.29
#